data_AF-A0A2V5LQ17-F1
#
_entry.id   AF-A0A2V5LQ17-F1
#
_cell.length_a   1.000
_cell.length_b   1.000
_cell.length_c   1.000
_cell.angle_alpha   90.00
_cell.angle_beta   90.00
_cell.angle_gamma   90.00
#
_symmetry.space_group_name_H-M   'P 1'
#
loop_
_entity.id
_entity.type
_entity.pdbx_description
1 polymer ?
#
loop_
_entity_poly.entity_id
_entity_poly.type
_entity_poly.pdbx_seq_one_letter_code
_entity_poly.pdbx_strand_id
1 'polypeptide(L)'
;MKNKIYFLLAVLTAGVLCAPALTQAQYQTRNTHFGVSGGNINDISRRFCCSGTLGSLVSNGTTQYILSNNHVLARTDQAAAGEDISQPGLIDNNCQTPPIVADLTAKVALGNNVDCAIAAVRAGQMDSGGFIEGLNGPGGVPSSATASPAVGMTVQKSGRTTGHTTGTIGSINTNVTVQYQPTCGSGKKRNFNYTNQVVINSTTFSGGGDSGSLILTNTSCAHPVALLFAGSSSTTIGNPIADVLSALAGTGHSVSFVGTNCTGPASPASDAQSFQLPQQALDRANRVLERNRSDFMSRPAVLGVGLGALEDNATAAIVVYVDKTNPFKAQLPNQIDNVPVRIIMTDPFIAY
;
A
#
# COMPACT_ATOMS: atom_id res chain seq x y z
N MET A 1 -41.49 -48.41 -2.55
CA MET A 1 -41.10 -46.99 -2.69
C MET A 1 -39.61 -46.85 -2.39
N LYS A 2 -38.83 -46.68 -3.46
CA LYS A 2 -37.46 -46.14 -3.63
C LYS A 2 -36.41 -46.33 -2.50
N ASN A 3 -35.54 -47.32 -2.69
CA ASN A 3 -34.15 -47.36 -2.21
C ASN A 3 -33.34 -46.19 -2.80
N LYS A 4 -32.55 -45.49 -1.99
CA LYS A 4 -31.51 -44.57 -2.47
C LYS A 4 -30.13 -45.17 -2.17
N ILE A 5 -29.52 -45.68 -3.22
CA ILE A 5 -28.11 -46.07 -3.30
C ILE A 5 -27.30 -44.77 -3.40
N TYR A 6 -26.39 -44.53 -2.47
CA TYR A 6 -25.42 -43.43 -2.57
C TYR A 6 -24.26 -43.88 -3.47
N PHE A 7 -24.15 -43.24 -4.63
CA PHE A 7 -23.02 -43.40 -5.54
C PHE A 7 -21.81 -42.66 -4.97
N LEU A 8 -20.77 -43.39 -4.58
CA LEU A 8 -19.43 -42.86 -4.35
C LEU A 8 -18.80 -42.56 -5.71
N LEU A 9 -18.64 -41.29 -6.08
CA LEU A 9 -17.79 -40.91 -7.21
C LEU A 9 -16.37 -40.68 -6.69
N ALA A 10 -15.49 -41.65 -6.92
CA ALA A 10 -14.06 -41.44 -6.82
C ALA A 10 -13.60 -40.66 -8.05
N VAL A 11 -13.17 -39.42 -7.87
CA VAL A 11 -12.50 -38.64 -8.91
C VAL A 11 -11.00 -38.84 -8.72
N LEU A 12 -10.41 -39.64 -9.60
CA LEU A 12 -8.97 -39.82 -9.71
C LEU A 12 -8.36 -38.60 -10.41
N THR A 13 -7.28 -38.14 -9.83
CA THR A 13 -6.41 -37.02 -10.20
C THR A 13 -5.86 -37.07 -11.62
N ALA A 14 -5.89 -35.94 -12.32
CA ALA A 14 -4.95 -35.62 -13.40
C ALA A 14 -4.34 -34.24 -13.11
N GLY A 15 -3.01 -34.21 -13.01
CA GLY A 15 -2.22 -33.08 -12.53
C GLY A 15 -2.40 -31.81 -13.36
N VAL A 16 -2.72 -30.72 -12.66
CA VAL A 16 -2.57 -29.37 -13.15
C VAL A 16 -1.37 -28.76 -12.42
N LEU A 17 -0.45 -28.22 -13.21
CA LEU A 17 0.83 -27.65 -12.82
C LEU A 17 0.75 -26.75 -11.57
N CYS A 18 1.40 -27.20 -10.49
CA CYS A 18 1.58 -26.48 -9.23
C CYS A 18 2.67 -25.41 -9.34
N ALA A 19 2.50 -24.43 -10.24
CA ALA A 19 3.44 -23.32 -10.43
C ALA A 19 3.11 -22.04 -9.61
N PRO A 20 1.83 -21.63 -9.39
CA PRO A 20 1.56 -20.39 -8.65
C PRO A 20 1.76 -20.49 -7.14
N ALA A 21 1.76 -21.71 -6.56
CA ALA A 21 1.92 -21.89 -5.11
C ALA A 21 3.39 -21.78 -4.64
N LEU A 22 4.35 -22.19 -5.47
CA LEU A 22 5.78 -22.16 -5.11
C LEU A 22 6.36 -20.75 -5.12
N THR A 23 5.84 -19.85 -5.98
CA THR A 23 6.31 -18.45 -6.08
C THR A 23 5.75 -17.56 -4.98
N GLN A 24 4.59 -17.90 -4.40
CA GLN A 24 4.01 -17.16 -3.28
C GLN A 24 4.66 -17.51 -1.93
N ALA A 25 5.10 -18.77 -1.78
CA ALA A 25 5.66 -19.27 -0.53
C ALA A 25 6.86 -18.46 -0.03
N GLN A 26 7.70 -17.92 -0.92
CA GLN A 26 8.85 -17.09 -0.54
C GLN A 26 8.43 -15.79 0.18
N TYR A 27 7.24 -15.25 -0.08
CA TYR A 27 6.75 -14.04 0.57
C TYR A 27 6.08 -14.31 1.93
N GLN A 28 5.82 -15.57 2.26
CA GLN A 28 5.03 -15.99 3.43
C GLN A 28 5.82 -16.86 4.40
N THR A 29 6.98 -17.38 3.98
CA THR A 29 7.85 -18.22 4.82
C THR A 29 8.99 -17.39 5.44
N ARG A 30 9.71 -18.00 6.38
CA ARG A 30 10.87 -17.35 7.01
C ARG A 30 11.94 -17.05 5.96
N ASN A 31 12.34 -15.78 5.87
CA ASN A 31 13.53 -15.30 5.18
C ASN A 31 13.93 -13.93 5.74
N THR A 32 15.12 -13.43 5.42
CA THR A 32 15.63 -12.18 5.99
C THR A 32 15.27 -10.92 5.18
N HIS A 33 14.42 -11.02 4.16
CA HIS A 33 14.18 -9.93 3.21
C HIS A 33 13.02 -9.02 3.65
N PHE A 34 12.88 -7.88 2.97
CA PHE A 34 11.70 -7.01 3.06
C PHE A 34 10.73 -7.30 1.91
N GLY A 35 9.53 -6.71 1.94
CA GLY A 35 8.45 -7.04 0.99
C GLY A 35 7.77 -8.38 1.28
N VAL A 36 7.99 -8.94 2.47
CA VAL A 36 7.51 -10.26 2.89
C VAL A 36 6.63 -10.16 4.14
N SER A 37 5.97 -11.26 4.48
CA SER A 37 5.09 -11.39 5.62
C SER A 37 5.75 -10.99 6.94
N GLY A 38 5.04 -10.19 7.73
CA GLY A 38 5.36 -9.95 9.13
C GLY A 38 4.30 -9.09 9.80
N GLY A 39 4.45 -8.91 11.10
CA GLY A 39 3.49 -8.14 11.89
C GLY A 39 3.72 -8.29 13.38
N ASN A 40 2.89 -7.60 14.15
CA ASN A 40 2.94 -7.68 15.61
C ASN A 40 2.37 -9.01 16.11
N ILE A 41 3.07 -9.70 17.01
CA ILE A 41 2.64 -11.03 17.50
C ILE A 41 1.37 -10.99 18.37
N ASN A 42 0.97 -9.80 18.82
CA ASN A 42 -0.25 -9.58 19.58
C ASN A 42 -1.43 -9.21 18.69
N ASP A 43 -1.27 -9.14 17.36
CA ASP A 43 -2.37 -8.86 16.43
C ASP A 43 -3.21 -10.10 16.14
N ILE A 44 -3.79 -10.63 17.22
CA ILE A 44 -4.54 -11.87 17.26
C ILE A 44 -5.81 -11.69 18.11
N SER A 45 -6.89 -12.30 17.64
CA SER A 45 -8.14 -12.46 18.35
C SER A 45 -8.46 -13.95 18.51
N ARG A 46 -9.59 -14.27 19.17
CA ARG A 46 -10.01 -15.67 19.37
C ARG A 46 -10.17 -16.48 18.06
N ARG A 47 -10.39 -15.82 16.92
CA ARG A 47 -10.71 -16.48 15.64
C ARG A 47 -9.80 -16.08 14.49
N PHE A 48 -9.02 -15.02 14.64
CA PHE A 48 -8.23 -14.43 13.55
C PHE A 48 -6.86 -14.05 14.06
N CYS A 49 -5.83 -14.25 13.26
CA CYS A 49 -4.55 -13.59 13.41
C CYS A 49 -4.26 -12.82 12.12
N CYS A 50 -3.60 -11.67 12.26
CA CYS A 50 -3.36 -10.77 11.16
C CYS A 50 -1.86 -10.59 10.95
N SER A 51 -1.50 -10.31 9.70
CA SER A 51 -0.16 -9.89 9.30
C SER A 51 -0.30 -8.96 8.10
N GLY A 52 0.73 -8.17 7.89
CA GLY A 52 0.91 -7.42 6.65
C GLY A 52 2.27 -7.73 6.06
N THR A 53 2.90 -6.68 5.55
CA THR A 53 4.21 -6.72 4.92
C THR A 53 5.22 -5.93 5.74
N LEU A 54 6.41 -6.50 5.97
CA LEU A 54 7.57 -5.76 6.44
C LEU A 54 8.15 -5.01 5.23
N GLY A 55 7.80 -3.74 5.09
CA GLY A 55 7.91 -2.99 3.84
C GLY A 55 9.32 -2.73 3.35
N SER A 56 10.13 -2.12 4.21
CA SER A 56 11.48 -1.68 3.85
C SER A 56 12.32 -1.37 5.10
N LEU A 57 13.63 -1.21 4.88
CA LEU A 57 14.57 -0.79 5.90
C LEU A 57 14.78 0.72 5.88
N VAL A 58 14.65 1.35 7.04
CA VAL A 58 14.99 2.76 7.27
C VAL A 58 15.97 2.87 8.43
N SER A 59 16.73 3.96 8.51
CA SER A 59 17.76 4.16 9.54
C SER A 59 17.82 5.61 9.98
N ASN A 60 18.14 5.84 11.26
CA ASN A 60 18.51 7.16 11.79
C ASN A 60 20.05 7.36 11.84
N GLY A 61 20.81 6.49 11.17
CA GLY A 61 22.28 6.47 11.18
C GLY A 61 22.89 5.59 12.29
N THR A 62 22.15 5.27 13.34
CA THR A 62 22.61 4.40 14.45
C THR A 62 21.80 3.12 14.56
N THR A 63 20.48 3.21 14.42
CA THR A 63 19.53 2.11 14.55
C THR A 63 18.81 1.92 13.22
N GLN A 64 18.69 0.65 12.82
CA GLN A 64 17.90 0.22 11.67
C GLN A 64 16.50 -0.18 12.13
N TYR A 65 15.50 0.20 11.33
CA TYR A 65 14.10 -0.06 11.61
C TYR A 65 13.41 -0.68 10.39
N ILE A 66 12.49 -1.60 10.65
CA ILE A 66 11.48 -2.00 9.68
C ILE A 66 10.44 -0.88 9.60
N LEU A 67 10.18 -0.36 8.40
CA LEU A 67 9.03 0.49 8.09
C LEU A 67 7.87 -0.38 7.58
N SER A 68 6.69 -0.18 8.15
CA SER A 68 5.42 -0.76 7.69
C SER A 68 4.25 0.11 8.18
N ASN A 69 3.01 -0.35 8.06
CA ASN A 69 1.84 0.39 8.53
C ASN A 69 1.67 0.31 10.05
N ASN A 70 1.00 1.32 10.60
CA ASN A 70 0.52 1.28 11.99
C ASN A 70 -0.42 0.09 12.19
N HIS A 71 -1.36 -0.15 11.28
CA HIS A 71 -2.27 -1.27 11.46
C HIS A 71 -1.59 -2.66 11.36
N VAL A 72 -0.35 -2.73 10.86
CA VAL A 72 0.45 -3.97 10.77
C VAL A 72 1.37 -4.16 11.97
N LEU A 73 2.12 -3.12 12.37
CA LEU A 73 3.10 -3.22 13.48
C LEU A 73 2.54 -2.77 14.82
N ALA A 74 1.52 -1.90 14.80
CA ALA A 74 1.01 -1.22 15.98
C ALA A 74 -0.45 -1.53 16.31
N ARG A 75 -1.02 -2.58 15.69
CA ARG A 75 -2.34 -3.14 16.01
C ARG A 75 -3.44 -2.08 15.94
N THR A 76 -3.40 -1.23 14.92
CA THR A 76 -4.37 -0.14 14.72
C THR A 76 -4.43 0.74 15.97
N ASP A 77 -3.29 1.35 16.31
CA ASP A 77 -3.04 2.17 17.51
C ASP A 77 -3.06 1.47 18.88
N GLN A 78 -3.25 0.16 18.97
CA GLN A 78 -3.33 -0.52 20.28
C GLN A 78 -1.99 -0.93 20.86
N ALA A 79 -0.93 -1.01 20.06
CA ALA A 79 0.35 -1.51 20.54
C ALA A 79 1.13 -0.50 21.38
N ALA A 80 1.83 -0.98 22.40
CA ALA A 80 2.85 -0.23 23.13
C ALA A 80 4.22 -0.39 22.46
N ALA A 81 5.10 0.60 22.64
CA ALA A 81 6.50 0.45 22.25
C ALA A 81 7.14 -0.74 22.99
N GLY A 82 8.04 -1.44 22.31
CA GLY A 82 8.68 -2.68 22.76
C GLY A 82 7.91 -3.96 22.43
N GLU A 83 6.72 -3.88 21.83
CA GLU A 83 6.02 -5.09 21.38
C GLU A 83 6.77 -5.81 20.24
N ASP A 84 6.79 -7.13 20.32
CA ASP A 84 7.51 -8.02 19.41
C ASP A 84 6.88 -8.03 18.00
N ILE A 85 7.75 -7.90 16.99
CA ILE A 85 7.42 -8.04 15.57
C ILE A 85 8.06 -9.32 15.03
N SER A 86 7.27 -10.14 14.33
CA SER A 86 7.73 -11.42 13.80
C SER A 86 7.86 -11.45 12.27
N GLN A 87 8.70 -12.37 11.80
CA GLN A 87 8.82 -12.78 10.40
C GLN A 87 8.98 -14.32 10.36
N PRO A 88 8.12 -15.05 9.64
CA PRO A 88 6.93 -14.56 8.94
C PRO A 88 5.88 -14.05 9.95
N GLY A 89 4.82 -13.38 9.50
CA GLY A 89 3.76 -12.94 10.40
C GLY A 89 2.86 -14.09 10.86
N LEU A 90 2.00 -13.82 11.86
CA LEU A 90 1.15 -14.83 12.50
C LEU A 90 0.30 -15.66 11.52
N ILE A 91 -0.37 -15.04 10.55
CA ILE A 91 -1.26 -15.77 9.62
C ILE A 91 -0.52 -16.79 8.75
N ASP A 92 0.78 -16.58 8.51
CA ASP A 92 1.62 -17.52 7.76
C ASP A 92 2.36 -18.53 8.64
N ASN A 93 2.23 -18.39 9.97
CA ASN A 93 2.79 -19.30 10.95
C ASN A 93 1.70 -20.00 11.77
N ASN A 94 0.53 -20.25 11.17
CA ASN A 94 -0.61 -20.90 11.83
C ASN A 94 -1.03 -20.24 13.15
N CYS A 95 -0.97 -18.91 13.21
CA CYS A 95 -1.19 -18.09 14.39
C CYS A 95 -0.31 -18.46 15.61
N GLN A 96 0.82 -19.14 15.39
CA GLN A 96 1.83 -19.40 16.41
C GLN A 96 2.89 -18.30 16.37
N THR A 97 3.51 -18.03 17.53
CA THR A 97 4.59 -17.04 17.62
C THR A 97 5.80 -17.50 16.80
N PRO A 98 6.19 -16.77 15.74
CA PRO A 98 7.35 -17.06 14.89
C PRO A 98 8.63 -16.49 15.52
N PRO A 99 9.80 -16.61 14.85
CA PRO A 99 10.98 -15.85 15.23
C PRO A 99 10.69 -14.34 15.28
N ILE A 100 11.13 -13.70 16.35
CA ILE A 100 10.99 -12.25 16.54
C ILE A 100 12.18 -11.55 15.90
N VAL A 101 11.88 -10.58 15.05
CA VAL A 101 12.87 -9.89 14.22
C VAL A 101 13.05 -8.43 14.57
N ALA A 102 12.10 -7.83 15.28
CA ALA A 102 12.17 -6.41 15.67
C ALA A 102 11.27 -6.10 16.87
N ASP A 103 11.47 -4.90 17.43
CA ASP A 103 10.73 -4.36 18.57
C ASP A 103 10.04 -3.06 18.14
N LEU A 104 8.70 -2.97 18.25
CA LEU A 104 7.94 -1.77 17.87
C LEU A 104 8.54 -0.54 18.57
N THR A 105 8.91 0.47 17.80
CA THR A 105 9.56 1.67 18.34
C THR A 105 8.62 2.86 18.38
N ALA A 106 8.02 3.17 17.23
CA ALA A 106 7.14 4.31 17.09
C ALA A 106 6.03 4.03 16.09
N LYS A 107 4.92 4.75 16.25
CA LYS A 107 3.77 4.72 15.35
C LYS A 107 3.24 6.13 15.18
N VAL A 108 2.73 6.43 14.00
CA VAL A 108 1.93 7.63 13.79
C VAL A 108 0.47 7.26 14.07
N ALA A 109 -0.18 8.00 14.96
CA ALA A 109 -1.58 7.74 15.32
C ALA A 109 -2.49 7.86 14.09
N LEU A 110 -3.44 6.94 13.93
CA LEU A 110 -4.37 6.98 12.81
C LEU A 110 -5.21 8.26 12.84
N GLY A 111 -5.49 8.80 11.65
CA GLY A 111 -6.08 10.13 11.48
C GLY A 111 -5.06 11.26 11.36
N ASN A 112 -3.77 11.01 11.60
CA ASN A 112 -2.70 12.00 11.34
C ASN A 112 -2.13 11.90 9.91
N ASN A 113 -3.01 11.73 8.92
CA ASN A 113 -2.72 11.73 7.48
C ASN A 113 -1.80 10.62 6.92
N VAL A 114 -1.15 9.83 7.77
CA VAL A 114 -0.40 8.64 7.35
C VAL A 114 -0.67 7.46 8.25
N ASP A 115 -0.50 6.26 7.71
CA ASP A 115 -0.59 5.00 8.41
C ASP A 115 0.77 4.31 8.38
N CYS A 116 1.62 4.65 9.33
CA CYS A 116 2.97 4.12 9.41
C CYS A 116 3.42 3.85 10.85
N ALA A 117 4.33 2.90 10.96
CA ALA A 117 5.05 2.57 12.17
C ALA A 117 6.44 2.05 11.83
N ILE A 118 7.34 2.15 12.80
CA ILE A 118 8.69 1.63 12.70
C ILE A 118 9.01 0.71 13.89
N ALA A 119 9.75 -0.36 13.62
CA ALA A 119 10.21 -1.32 14.64
C ALA A 119 11.72 -1.54 14.53
N ALA A 120 12.45 -1.39 15.63
CA ALA A 120 13.91 -1.52 15.68
C ALA A 120 14.30 -2.97 15.40
N VAL A 121 15.15 -3.17 14.39
CA VAL A 121 15.59 -4.50 13.95
C VAL A 121 16.48 -5.13 15.01
N ARG A 122 16.18 -6.39 15.38
CA ARG A 122 17.07 -7.20 16.21
C ARG A 122 18.25 -7.68 15.37
N ALA A 123 19.45 -7.60 15.94
CA ALA A 123 20.70 -7.88 15.22
C ALA A 123 20.67 -9.26 14.54
N GLY A 124 21.01 -9.29 13.25
CA GLY A 124 21.11 -10.51 12.45
C GLY A 124 19.78 -11.18 12.07
N GLN A 125 18.63 -10.58 12.38
CA GLN A 125 17.32 -11.18 12.08
C GLN A 125 16.78 -10.84 10.69
N MET A 126 17.13 -9.66 10.16
CA MET A 126 16.74 -9.18 8.84
C MET A 126 17.98 -8.72 8.06
N ASP A 127 17.84 -8.63 6.75
CA ASP A 127 18.86 -8.12 5.84
C ASP A 127 19.22 -6.68 6.21
N SER A 128 20.52 -6.41 6.38
CA SER A 128 21.00 -5.08 6.79
C SER A 128 21.19 -4.12 5.61
N GLY A 129 21.12 -4.61 4.38
CA GLY A 129 21.25 -3.84 3.13
C GLY A 129 19.93 -3.28 2.60
N GLY A 130 18.80 -3.76 3.12
CA GLY A 130 17.46 -3.34 2.70
C GLY A 130 16.94 -4.10 1.47
N PHE A 131 17.41 -5.33 1.22
CA PHE A 131 16.93 -6.17 0.12
C PHE A 131 15.42 -6.44 0.21
N ILE A 132 14.67 -6.11 -0.83
CA ILE A 132 13.24 -6.37 -0.95
C ILE A 132 13.02 -7.52 -1.95
N GLU A 133 12.30 -8.54 -1.51
CA GLU A 133 12.03 -9.76 -2.27
C GLU A 133 11.38 -9.47 -3.63
N GLY A 134 11.87 -10.12 -4.70
CA GLY A 134 11.28 -10.06 -6.03
C GLY A 134 11.39 -8.74 -6.81
N LEU A 135 11.99 -7.68 -6.27
CA LEU A 135 12.09 -6.39 -6.98
C LEU A 135 13.04 -6.43 -8.19
N ASN A 136 12.68 -5.68 -9.22
CA ASN A 136 13.53 -5.41 -10.37
C ASN A 136 14.51 -4.27 -10.05
N GLY A 137 15.82 -4.46 -10.31
CA GLY A 137 16.86 -3.44 -10.09
C GLY A 137 18.20 -4.04 -9.65
N PRO A 138 19.25 -3.22 -9.46
CA PRO A 138 20.57 -3.69 -9.02
C PRO A 138 20.46 -4.32 -7.63
N GLY A 139 20.33 -5.63 -7.62
CA GLY A 139 20.34 -6.47 -6.42
C GLY A 139 19.10 -6.35 -5.54
N GLY A 140 17.92 -5.95 -6.03
CA GLY A 140 16.68 -5.94 -5.23
C GLY A 140 16.62 -4.92 -4.08
N VAL A 141 17.56 -3.98 -4.03
CA VAL A 141 17.66 -2.97 -2.96
C VAL A 141 17.10 -1.63 -3.47
N PRO A 142 16.24 -0.93 -2.71
CA PRO A 142 15.69 0.36 -3.12
C PRO A 142 16.77 1.45 -3.16
N SER A 143 16.47 2.58 -3.80
CA SER A 143 17.27 3.80 -3.67
C SER A 143 17.10 4.38 -2.27
N SER A 144 18.17 4.97 -1.74
CA SER A 144 18.10 5.81 -0.53
C SER A 144 17.36 7.13 -0.78
N ALA A 145 17.30 7.58 -2.04
CA ALA A 145 16.65 8.81 -2.46
C ALA A 145 15.19 8.57 -2.85
N THR A 146 14.29 9.41 -2.34
CA THR A 146 12.85 9.34 -2.63
C THR A 146 12.50 10.02 -3.96
N ALA A 147 11.39 9.60 -4.58
CA ALA A 147 10.78 10.27 -5.72
C ALA A 147 9.41 10.85 -5.35
N SER A 148 9.09 12.04 -5.87
CA SER A 148 7.74 12.59 -5.74
C SER A 148 6.76 11.86 -6.66
N PRO A 149 5.55 11.50 -6.21
CA PRO A 149 4.57 10.82 -7.04
C PRO A 149 4.09 11.72 -8.19
N ALA A 150 3.88 11.14 -9.37
CA ALA A 150 3.34 11.84 -10.53
C ALA A 150 2.27 10.98 -11.23
N VAL A 151 1.25 11.62 -11.78
CA VAL A 151 0.24 10.95 -12.61
C VAL A 151 0.93 10.29 -13.81
N GLY A 152 0.64 9.01 -14.07
CA GLY A 152 1.27 8.24 -15.15
C GLY A 152 2.62 7.62 -14.78
N MET A 153 3.16 7.87 -13.59
CA MET A 153 4.41 7.25 -13.13
C MET A 153 4.23 5.73 -12.98
N THR A 154 5.12 4.97 -13.64
CA THR A 154 5.18 3.51 -13.49
C THR A 154 5.82 3.16 -12.15
N VAL A 155 5.18 2.25 -11.43
CA VAL A 155 5.56 1.87 -10.07
C VAL A 155 5.56 0.35 -9.90
N GLN A 156 6.32 -0.09 -8.90
CA GLN A 156 6.41 -1.49 -8.50
C GLN A 156 6.31 -1.60 -6.98
N LYS A 157 5.90 -2.77 -6.47
CA LYS A 157 5.91 -3.08 -5.05
C LYS A 157 6.12 -4.57 -4.83
N SER A 158 6.64 -4.93 -3.67
CA SER A 158 6.67 -6.31 -3.19
C SER A 158 5.88 -6.44 -1.89
N GLY A 159 5.05 -7.47 -1.78
CA GLY A 159 4.16 -7.67 -0.64
C GLY A 159 3.84 -9.12 -0.35
N ARG A 160 3.47 -9.39 0.90
CA ARG A 160 3.15 -10.72 1.44
C ARG A 160 2.21 -11.54 0.55
N THR A 161 1.19 -10.91 -0.03
CA THR A 161 0.04 -11.60 -0.63
C THR A 161 0.13 -11.65 -2.14
N THR A 162 0.54 -10.57 -2.78
CA THR A 162 0.62 -10.54 -4.26
C THR A 162 2.05 -10.61 -4.79
N GLY A 163 3.05 -10.64 -3.90
CA GLY A 163 4.46 -10.66 -4.27
C GLY A 163 4.86 -9.40 -5.01
N HIS A 164 5.77 -9.53 -5.98
CA HIS A 164 6.14 -8.45 -6.87
C HIS A 164 5.05 -8.13 -7.90
N THR A 165 4.58 -6.88 -7.93
CA THR A 165 3.62 -6.39 -8.93
C THR A 165 4.05 -5.03 -9.45
N THR A 166 3.54 -4.67 -10.63
CA THR A 166 3.76 -3.37 -11.26
C THR A 166 2.44 -2.71 -11.61
N GLY A 167 2.44 -1.39 -11.69
CA GLY A 167 1.26 -0.60 -11.99
C GLY A 167 1.63 0.83 -12.34
N THR A 168 0.60 1.69 -12.42
CA THR A 168 0.76 3.10 -12.78
C THR A 168 -0.07 3.96 -11.85
N ILE A 169 0.50 5.08 -11.38
CA ILE A 169 -0.21 6.06 -10.57
C ILE A 169 -1.31 6.72 -11.41
N GLY A 170 -2.57 6.53 -11.00
CA GLY A 170 -3.76 7.06 -11.67
C GLY A 170 -4.19 8.42 -11.14
N SER A 171 -3.99 8.69 -9.85
CA SER A 171 -4.17 10.02 -9.27
C SER A 171 -3.22 10.30 -8.11
N ILE A 172 -2.91 11.58 -7.92
CA ILE A 172 -2.12 12.14 -6.82
C ILE A 172 -2.91 13.27 -6.15
N ASN A 173 -2.41 13.76 -5.03
CA ASN A 173 -3.11 14.79 -4.26
C ASN A 173 -4.56 14.38 -3.95
N THR A 174 -4.77 13.09 -3.68
CA THR A 174 -6.11 12.50 -3.56
C THR A 174 -6.53 12.50 -2.11
N ASN A 175 -7.64 13.18 -1.79
CA ASN A 175 -8.29 12.99 -0.49
C ASN A 175 -9.10 11.71 -0.55
N VAL A 176 -9.04 10.89 0.51
CA VAL A 176 -9.76 9.62 0.60
C VAL A 176 -10.32 9.42 2.00
N THR A 177 -11.44 8.71 2.06
CA THR A 177 -12.01 8.19 3.30
C THR A 177 -11.71 6.70 3.37
N VAL A 178 -10.94 6.26 4.37
CA VAL A 178 -10.54 4.87 4.54
C VAL A 178 -11.18 4.28 5.79
N GLN A 179 -11.72 3.08 5.64
CA GLN A 179 -12.33 2.32 6.70
C GLN A 179 -11.32 1.36 7.34
N TYR A 180 -11.25 1.40 8.66
CA TYR A 180 -10.41 0.54 9.50
C TYR A 180 -11.27 -0.34 10.38
N GLN A 181 -10.76 -1.53 10.67
CA GLN A 181 -11.29 -2.39 11.72
C GLN A 181 -10.29 -2.42 12.88
N PRO A 182 -10.70 -2.07 14.12
CA PRO A 182 -9.76 -1.87 15.21
C PRO A 182 -9.04 -3.16 15.61
N THR A 183 -9.74 -4.29 15.61
CA THR A 183 -9.15 -5.57 16.02
C THR A 183 -9.11 -6.50 14.82
N CYS A 184 -8.05 -7.30 14.69
CA CYS A 184 -7.94 -8.32 13.66
C CYS A 184 -9.25 -9.13 13.50
N GLY A 185 -9.90 -8.99 12.33
CA GLY A 185 -11.16 -9.63 11.97
C GLY A 185 -12.37 -9.30 12.85
N SER A 186 -12.32 -8.29 13.73
CA SER A 186 -13.41 -7.98 14.65
C SER A 186 -13.50 -6.50 15.10
N GLY A 187 -14.66 -6.12 15.62
CA GLY A 187 -14.91 -4.76 16.10
C GLY A 187 -15.57 -3.84 15.08
N LYS A 188 -16.05 -2.68 15.58
CA LYS A 188 -16.81 -1.71 14.79
C LYS A 188 -15.88 -0.93 13.87
N LYS A 189 -16.18 -0.99 12.58
CA LYS A 189 -15.48 -0.24 11.54
C LYS A 189 -15.52 1.28 11.82
N ARG A 190 -14.39 1.95 11.62
CA ARG A 190 -14.24 3.41 11.76
C ARG A 190 -13.64 3.99 10.50
N ASN A 191 -14.08 5.18 10.11
CA ASN A 191 -13.56 5.88 8.95
C ASN A 191 -12.57 6.97 9.40
N PHE A 192 -11.48 7.09 8.65
CA PHE A 192 -10.50 8.16 8.79
C PHE A 192 -10.30 8.84 7.44
N ASN A 193 -10.14 10.16 7.47
CA ASN A 193 -9.90 10.95 6.27
C ASN A 193 -8.41 11.17 6.12
N TYR A 194 -7.93 10.96 4.90
CA TYR A 194 -6.54 11.17 4.49
C TYR A 194 -6.52 12.14 3.32
N THR A 195 -5.48 12.96 3.26
CA THR A 195 -5.29 14.01 2.26
C THR A 195 -3.96 13.81 1.56
N ASN A 196 -3.82 14.30 0.33
CA ASN A 196 -2.58 14.17 -0.44
C ASN A 196 -2.16 12.72 -0.77
N GLN A 197 -3.10 11.77 -0.88
CA GLN A 197 -2.74 10.36 -1.10
C GLN A 197 -2.39 10.05 -2.56
N VAL A 198 -1.60 9.00 -2.75
CA VAL A 198 -1.26 8.42 -4.07
C VAL A 198 -2.20 7.27 -4.36
N VAL A 199 -2.78 7.22 -5.56
CA VAL A 199 -3.73 6.18 -5.93
C VAL A 199 -3.31 5.48 -7.23
N ILE A 200 -3.31 4.15 -7.19
CA ILE A 200 -3.01 3.27 -8.31
C ILE A 200 -4.30 2.53 -8.67
N ASN A 201 -4.77 2.70 -9.90
CA ASN A 201 -6.00 2.05 -10.37
C ASN A 201 -5.65 0.71 -11.03
N SER A 202 -5.75 -0.37 -10.26
CA SER A 202 -5.45 -1.72 -10.71
C SER A 202 -6.18 -2.74 -9.85
N THR A 203 -6.65 -3.82 -10.48
CA THR A 203 -7.26 -4.98 -9.81
C THR A 203 -6.23 -6.02 -9.38
N THR A 204 -4.96 -5.86 -9.76
CA THR A 204 -3.90 -6.85 -9.54
C THR A 204 -2.68 -6.28 -8.82
N PHE A 205 -2.62 -4.97 -8.60
CA PHE A 205 -1.45 -4.33 -7.99
C PHE A 205 -1.28 -4.74 -6.53
N SER A 206 -2.37 -4.86 -5.76
CA SER A 206 -2.31 -5.27 -4.35
C SER A 206 -3.53 -6.05 -3.90
N GLY A 207 -3.39 -6.80 -2.82
CA GLY A 207 -4.49 -7.43 -2.10
C GLY A 207 -4.33 -7.31 -0.58
N GLY A 208 -5.29 -7.88 0.16
CA GLY A 208 -5.21 -7.90 1.63
C GLY A 208 -3.96 -8.62 2.12
N GLY A 209 -3.23 -8.00 3.05
CA GLY A 209 -1.92 -8.44 3.53
C GLY A 209 -0.71 -7.74 2.87
N ASP A 210 -0.89 -7.02 1.76
CA ASP A 210 0.18 -6.18 1.17
C ASP A 210 0.32 -4.82 1.88
N SER A 211 -0.53 -4.54 2.88
CA SER A 211 -0.37 -3.40 3.77
C SER A 211 1.05 -3.33 4.32
N GLY A 212 1.70 -2.17 4.17
CA GLY A 212 3.06 -1.93 4.59
C GLY A 212 4.08 -2.09 3.46
N SER A 213 3.69 -2.59 2.28
CA SER A 213 4.56 -2.64 1.11
C SER A 213 5.04 -1.24 0.70
N LEU A 214 6.34 -1.10 0.47
CA LEU A 214 6.90 0.09 -0.15
C LEU A 214 6.57 0.11 -1.65
N ILE A 215 6.00 1.22 -2.11
CA ILE A 215 5.76 1.50 -3.53
C ILE A 215 6.95 2.30 -4.05
N LEU A 216 7.57 1.80 -5.11
CA LEU A 216 8.80 2.30 -5.70
C LEU A 216 8.59 2.67 -7.16
N THR A 217 9.44 3.52 -7.73
CA THR A 217 9.49 3.68 -9.20
C THR A 217 9.84 2.36 -9.87
N ASN A 218 9.19 2.05 -11.00
CA ASN A 218 9.51 0.87 -11.80
C ASN A 218 10.59 1.19 -12.83
N THR A 219 11.79 1.49 -12.33
CA THR A 219 12.98 1.88 -13.08
C THR A 219 14.17 1.06 -12.61
N SER A 220 15.29 1.11 -13.34
CA SER A 220 16.53 0.46 -12.91
C SER A 220 17.08 1.00 -11.58
N CYS A 221 16.70 2.21 -11.18
CA CYS A 221 16.93 2.76 -9.83
C CYS A 221 15.56 2.92 -9.15
N ALA A 222 15.21 2.00 -8.25
CA ALA A 222 13.87 1.95 -7.66
C ALA A 222 13.76 2.94 -6.49
N HIS A 223 13.22 4.14 -6.74
CA HIS A 223 13.07 5.19 -5.73
C HIS A 223 11.78 5.00 -4.92
N PRO A 224 11.82 5.12 -3.58
CA PRO A 224 10.61 5.20 -2.74
C PRO A 224 9.66 6.33 -3.17
N VAL A 225 8.39 5.99 -3.39
CA VAL A 225 7.34 6.90 -3.82
C VAL A 225 6.23 7.02 -2.78
N ALA A 226 5.74 5.88 -2.29
CA ALA A 226 4.63 5.83 -1.34
C ALA A 226 4.67 4.57 -0.47
N LEU A 227 3.94 4.58 0.66
CA LEU A 227 3.72 3.42 1.51
C LEU A 227 2.28 2.94 1.35
N LEU A 228 2.08 1.71 0.86
CA LEU A 228 0.75 1.12 0.70
C LEU A 228 0.08 0.95 2.06
N PHE A 229 -1.15 1.44 2.22
CA PHE A 229 -1.90 1.27 3.48
C PHE A 229 -3.38 0.89 3.33
N ALA A 230 -3.96 1.11 2.15
CA ALA A 230 -5.38 0.84 1.93
C ALA A 230 -5.66 0.52 0.46
N GLY A 231 -6.86 0.02 0.20
CA GLY A 231 -7.32 -0.22 -1.16
C GLY A 231 -8.75 -0.72 -1.24
N SER A 232 -9.12 -1.17 -2.42
CA SER A 232 -10.37 -1.83 -2.74
C SER A 232 -10.10 -2.96 -3.74
N SER A 233 -11.14 -3.58 -4.28
CA SER A 233 -11.00 -4.60 -5.34
C SER A 233 -10.39 -4.07 -6.66
N SER A 234 -10.31 -2.74 -6.83
CA SER A 234 -9.86 -2.12 -8.09
C SER A 234 -8.88 -0.96 -7.90
N THR A 235 -8.42 -0.71 -6.68
CA THR A 235 -7.62 0.48 -6.37
C THR A 235 -6.71 0.22 -5.18
N THR A 236 -5.49 0.76 -5.25
CA THR A 236 -4.52 0.79 -4.16
C THR A 236 -4.27 2.24 -3.76
N ILE A 237 -4.12 2.49 -2.46
CA ILE A 237 -3.85 3.80 -1.89
C ILE A 237 -2.55 3.72 -1.09
N GLY A 238 -1.65 4.66 -1.36
CA GLY A 238 -0.41 4.83 -0.62
C GLY A 238 -0.26 6.23 -0.02
N ASN A 239 0.31 6.30 1.18
CA ASN A 239 0.78 7.56 1.75
C ASN A 239 2.02 8.03 0.98
N PRO A 240 2.12 9.28 0.51
CA PRO A 240 3.35 9.80 -0.08
C PRO A 240 4.53 9.61 0.87
N ILE A 241 5.67 9.16 0.35
CA ILE A 241 6.76 8.77 1.24
C ILE A 241 7.37 9.97 1.99
N ALA A 242 7.32 11.16 1.40
CA ALA A 242 7.73 12.40 2.06
C ALA A 242 6.87 12.68 3.30
N ASP A 243 5.55 12.48 3.21
CA ASP A 243 4.63 12.67 4.34
C ASP A 243 4.88 11.64 5.44
N VAL A 244 5.19 10.39 5.06
CA VAL A 244 5.58 9.32 6.00
C VAL A 244 6.85 9.68 6.77
N LEU A 245 7.90 10.11 6.08
CA LEU A 245 9.17 10.50 6.71
C LEU A 245 8.99 11.72 7.62
N SER A 246 8.21 12.72 7.18
CA SER A 246 7.88 13.89 7.98
C SER A 246 7.09 13.54 9.25
N ALA A 247 6.11 12.65 9.14
CA ALA A 247 5.30 12.24 10.28
C ALA A 247 6.12 11.43 11.29
N LEU A 248 7.02 10.55 10.83
CA LEU A 248 7.96 9.83 11.71
C LEU A 248 8.93 10.78 12.41
N ALA A 249 9.47 11.78 11.70
CA ALA A 249 10.28 12.82 12.32
C ALA A 249 9.50 13.56 13.43
N GLY A 250 8.20 13.81 13.21
CA GLY A 250 7.29 14.38 14.22
C GLY A 250 7.09 13.51 15.47
N THR A 251 7.40 12.20 15.39
CA THR A 251 7.43 11.30 16.56
C THR A 251 8.80 11.24 17.25
N GLY A 252 9.77 12.05 16.82
CA GLY A 252 11.15 12.05 17.31
C GLY A 252 12.09 11.10 16.55
N HIS A 253 11.62 10.49 15.46
CA HIS A 253 12.37 9.49 14.69
C HIS A 253 12.61 9.98 13.26
N SER A 254 13.63 10.81 13.09
CA SER A 254 14.12 11.19 11.76
C SER A 254 14.89 10.01 11.14
N VAL A 255 14.38 9.49 10.03
CA VAL A 255 14.95 8.31 9.35
C VAL A 255 15.08 8.56 7.85
N SER A 256 15.98 7.81 7.20
CA SER A 256 16.12 7.73 5.74
C SER A 256 16.14 6.27 5.30
N PHE A 257 15.82 6.01 4.03
CA PHE A 257 15.89 4.65 3.48
C PHE A 257 17.33 4.13 3.48
N VAL A 258 17.48 2.88 3.91
CA VAL A 258 18.71 2.12 3.67
C VAL A 258 18.60 1.54 2.27
N GLY A 259 19.58 1.85 1.43
CA GLY A 259 19.52 1.47 0.03
C GLY A 259 20.74 1.90 -0.78
N THR A 260 20.65 1.75 -2.10
CA THR A 260 21.72 2.11 -3.02
C THR A 260 21.65 3.60 -3.40
N ASN A 261 22.81 4.24 -3.52
CA ASN A 261 22.93 5.56 -4.13
C ASN A 261 23.08 5.40 -5.64
N CYS A 262 22.00 5.00 -6.32
CA CYS A 262 21.99 4.97 -7.78
C CYS A 262 21.71 6.36 -8.35
N THR A 263 22.49 6.76 -9.37
CA THR A 263 22.43 8.07 -10.05
C THR A 263 21.41 8.13 -11.19
N GLY A 264 20.45 7.20 -11.20
CA GLY A 264 19.39 7.16 -12.20
C GLY A 264 18.37 8.29 -11.99
N PRO A 265 17.69 8.76 -13.05
CA PRO A 265 16.62 9.72 -12.87
C PRO A 265 15.47 9.10 -12.04
N ALA A 266 14.97 9.87 -11.08
CA ALA A 266 13.80 9.54 -10.25
C ALA A 266 12.47 9.48 -11.04
N SER A 267 12.54 9.74 -12.34
CA SER A 267 11.47 9.60 -13.32
C SER A 267 11.95 8.67 -14.42
N PRO A 268 11.07 7.91 -15.11
CA PRO A 268 11.48 7.10 -16.24
C PRO A 268 12.30 7.96 -17.21
N ALA A 269 13.51 7.51 -17.53
CA ALA A 269 14.34 8.15 -18.53
C ALA A 269 13.53 8.32 -19.82
N SER A 270 13.73 9.45 -20.48
CA SER A 270 13.06 9.98 -21.66
C SER A 270 13.25 9.15 -22.94
N ASP A 271 13.20 7.82 -22.86
CA ASP A 271 13.41 6.90 -23.98
C ASP A 271 12.19 6.00 -24.19
N ALA A 272 11.04 6.65 -24.39
CA ALA A 272 9.85 6.18 -25.10
C ALA A 272 8.77 7.22 -24.80
N GLN A 273 8.29 7.97 -25.79
CA GLN A 273 7.14 8.89 -25.77
C GLN A 273 6.35 8.83 -24.45
N SER A 274 6.87 9.50 -23.40
CA SER A 274 6.33 9.33 -22.08
C SER A 274 5.05 10.13 -22.00
N PHE A 275 4.03 9.50 -21.45
CA PHE A 275 2.70 10.05 -21.26
C PHE A 275 2.74 11.16 -20.21
N GLN A 276 3.35 12.30 -20.55
CA GLN A 276 3.59 13.37 -19.60
C GLN A 276 2.60 14.50 -19.86
N LEU A 277 1.60 14.60 -18.98
CA LEU A 277 0.61 15.67 -19.01
C LEU A 277 1.33 17.04 -18.98
N PRO A 278 0.89 18.02 -19.79
CA PRO A 278 1.48 19.36 -19.74
C PRO A 278 1.37 19.95 -18.33
N GLN A 279 2.49 20.40 -17.76
CA GLN A 279 2.53 20.91 -16.38
C GLN A 279 1.51 22.02 -16.14
N GLN A 280 1.34 22.93 -17.10
CA GLN A 280 0.35 24.01 -17.03
C GLN A 280 -1.10 23.48 -16.91
N ALA A 281 -1.42 22.36 -17.58
CA ALA A 281 -2.72 21.73 -17.51
C ALA A 281 -2.94 21.07 -16.13
N LEU A 282 -1.92 20.41 -15.60
CA LEU A 282 -1.93 19.87 -14.23
C LEU A 282 -2.11 20.97 -13.19
N ASP A 283 -1.36 22.07 -13.28
CA ASP A 283 -1.45 23.19 -12.35
C ASP A 283 -2.84 23.83 -12.37
N ARG A 284 -3.43 23.97 -13.57
CA ARG A 284 -4.80 24.47 -13.74
C ARG A 284 -5.80 23.51 -13.09
N ALA A 285 -5.72 22.23 -13.40
CA ALA A 285 -6.61 21.22 -12.84
C ALA A 285 -6.49 21.16 -11.31
N ASN A 286 -5.28 21.24 -10.76
CA ASN A 286 -5.03 21.27 -9.33
C ASN A 286 -5.68 22.50 -8.66
N ARG A 287 -5.57 23.70 -9.26
CA ARG A 287 -6.25 24.91 -8.74
C ARG A 287 -7.77 24.79 -8.77
N VAL A 288 -8.36 24.10 -9.74
CA VAL A 288 -9.80 23.84 -9.77
C VAL A 288 -10.17 22.80 -8.72
N LEU A 289 -9.39 21.73 -8.59
CA LEU A 289 -9.55 20.70 -7.58
C LEU A 289 -9.59 21.32 -6.18
N GLU A 290 -8.57 22.08 -5.78
CA GLU A 290 -8.50 22.65 -4.42
C GLU A 290 -9.68 23.55 -4.09
N ARG A 291 -10.18 24.33 -5.05
CA ARG A 291 -11.35 25.20 -4.86
C ARG A 291 -12.66 24.43 -4.68
N ASN A 292 -12.75 23.21 -5.21
CA ASN A 292 -13.99 22.41 -5.23
C ASN A 292 -13.92 21.14 -4.38
N ARG A 293 -12.77 20.84 -3.76
CA ARG A 293 -12.49 19.59 -3.05
C ARG A 293 -13.49 19.30 -1.94
N SER A 294 -13.80 20.30 -1.10
CA SER A 294 -14.75 20.15 0.01
C SER A 294 -16.16 19.84 -0.47
N ASP A 295 -16.59 20.46 -1.57
CA ASP A 295 -17.88 20.20 -2.18
C ASP A 295 -17.94 18.74 -2.69
N PHE A 296 -16.96 18.30 -3.47
CA PHE A 296 -16.89 16.90 -3.92
C PHE A 296 -16.93 15.91 -2.77
N MET A 297 -16.09 16.08 -1.74
CA MET A 297 -16.02 15.15 -0.60
C MET A 297 -17.29 15.17 0.27
N SER A 298 -18.12 16.21 0.18
CA SER A 298 -19.41 16.26 0.90
C SER A 298 -20.53 15.50 0.20
N ARG A 299 -20.37 15.17 -1.09
CA ARG A 299 -21.42 14.52 -1.88
C ARG A 299 -21.59 13.05 -1.45
N PRO A 300 -22.83 12.55 -1.39
CA PRO A 300 -23.08 11.14 -1.07
C PRO A 300 -22.30 10.20 -1.97
N ALA A 301 -21.84 9.08 -1.41
CA ALA A 301 -21.06 8.03 -2.08
C ALA A 301 -19.66 8.43 -2.58
N VAL A 302 -19.22 9.69 -2.46
CA VAL A 302 -17.84 10.05 -2.80
C VAL A 302 -16.87 9.51 -1.74
N LEU A 303 -15.96 8.64 -2.18
CA LEU A 303 -14.92 8.02 -1.35
C LEU A 303 -13.60 8.80 -1.41
N GLY A 304 -13.37 9.52 -2.50
CA GLY A 304 -12.18 10.32 -2.66
C GLY A 304 -12.19 11.22 -3.90
N VAL A 305 -11.32 12.23 -3.89
CA VAL A 305 -11.15 13.16 -5.02
C VAL A 305 -9.69 13.59 -5.14
N GLY A 306 -9.14 13.60 -6.35
CA GLY A 306 -7.74 13.89 -6.59
C GLY A 306 -7.44 14.40 -8.00
N LEU A 307 -6.16 14.64 -8.27
CA LEU A 307 -5.66 15.08 -9.57
C LEU A 307 -5.19 13.86 -10.36
N GLY A 308 -5.67 13.70 -11.58
CA GLY A 308 -5.29 12.59 -12.45
C GLY A 308 -5.44 12.94 -13.92
N ALA A 309 -5.72 11.91 -14.73
CA ALA A 309 -5.96 12.03 -16.15
C ALA A 309 -7.29 11.40 -16.56
N LEU A 310 -7.82 11.80 -17.73
CA LEU A 310 -8.83 11.03 -18.44
C LEU A 310 -8.26 9.66 -18.87
N GLU A 311 -9.12 8.80 -19.43
CA GLU A 311 -8.72 7.47 -19.92
C GLU A 311 -7.73 7.53 -21.09
N ASP A 312 -7.71 8.65 -21.80
CA ASP A 312 -6.72 8.94 -22.84
C ASP A 312 -5.30 9.15 -22.26
N ASN A 313 -5.15 9.25 -20.93
CA ASN A 313 -3.96 9.65 -20.20
C ASN A 313 -3.34 11.01 -20.61
N ALA A 314 -3.95 11.74 -21.55
CA ALA A 314 -3.43 12.95 -22.20
C ALA A 314 -4.05 14.23 -21.67
N THR A 315 -5.22 14.10 -21.06
CA THR A 315 -5.99 15.23 -20.55
C THR A 315 -6.01 15.21 -19.03
N ALA A 316 -5.43 16.24 -18.40
CA ALA A 316 -5.49 16.41 -16.95
C ALA A 316 -6.96 16.56 -16.50
N ALA A 317 -7.32 15.85 -15.43
CA ALA A 317 -8.71 15.76 -14.95
C ALA A 317 -8.78 15.72 -13.42
N ILE A 318 -9.94 16.09 -12.89
CA ILE A 318 -10.32 15.81 -11.50
C ILE A 318 -10.87 14.39 -11.47
N VAL A 319 -10.23 13.50 -10.70
CA VAL A 319 -10.66 12.12 -10.55
C VAL A 319 -11.49 11.99 -9.27
N VAL A 320 -12.73 11.52 -9.39
CA VAL A 320 -13.65 11.30 -8.27
C VAL A 320 -13.91 9.81 -8.13
N TYR A 321 -13.57 9.26 -6.97
CA TYR A 321 -13.84 7.87 -6.60
C TYR A 321 -15.20 7.76 -5.92
N VAL A 322 -16.08 6.92 -6.46
CA VAL A 322 -17.47 6.78 -6.01
C VAL A 322 -17.74 5.34 -5.60
N ASP A 323 -18.38 5.17 -4.44
CA ASP A 323 -18.82 3.89 -3.91
C ASP A 323 -19.91 3.27 -4.80
N LYS A 324 -19.55 2.21 -5.52
CA LYS A 324 -20.46 1.48 -6.41
C LYS A 324 -21.51 0.67 -5.66
N THR A 325 -21.30 0.42 -4.36
CA THR A 325 -22.23 -0.34 -3.51
C THR A 325 -23.29 0.57 -2.89
N ASN A 326 -23.09 1.89 -2.94
CA ASN A 326 -24.03 2.85 -2.40
C ASN A 326 -25.28 2.95 -3.31
N PRO A 327 -26.50 2.82 -2.75
CA PRO A 327 -27.73 2.92 -3.55
C PRO A 327 -27.95 4.34 -4.10
N PHE A 328 -27.36 5.37 -3.48
CA PHE A 328 -27.45 6.75 -3.94
C PHE A 328 -26.29 7.07 -4.89
N LYS A 329 -26.63 7.37 -6.15
CA LYS A 329 -25.63 7.82 -7.13
C LYS A 329 -25.26 9.27 -6.86
N ALA A 330 -23.97 9.54 -6.68
CA ALA A 330 -23.44 10.90 -6.62
C ALA A 330 -23.82 11.64 -7.91
N GLN A 331 -24.54 12.77 -7.80
CA GLN A 331 -24.70 13.68 -8.94
C GLN A 331 -23.39 14.45 -9.09
N LEU A 332 -22.61 14.15 -10.13
CA LEU A 332 -21.32 14.76 -10.40
C LEU A 332 -21.35 15.41 -11.79
N PRO A 333 -20.83 16.64 -11.94
CA PRO A 333 -20.74 17.27 -13.25
C PRO A 333 -19.66 16.57 -14.08
N ASN A 334 -19.78 16.61 -15.41
CA ASN A 334 -18.77 16.07 -16.31
C ASN A 334 -17.52 16.98 -16.42
N GLN A 335 -17.62 18.23 -15.97
CA GLN A 335 -16.52 19.20 -15.89
C GLN A 335 -16.82 20.33 -14.90
N ILE A 336 -15.79 20.98 -14.37
CA ILE A 336 -15.88 22.21 -13.55
C ILE A 336 -14.78 23.17 -14.02
N ASP A 337 -15.08 24.45 -14.22
CA ASP A 337 -14.11 25.46 -14.70
C ASP A 337 -13.35 25.04 -15.99
N ASN A 338 -14.03 24.29 -16.87
CA ASN A 338 -13.49 23.61 -18.05
C ASN A 338 -12.35 22.61 -17.77
N VAL A 339 -12.32 22.04 -16.57
CA VAL A 339 -11.51 20.88 -16.22
C VAL A 339 -12.43 19.66 -16.19
N PRO A 340 -12.15 18.62 -16.99
CA PRO A 340 -12.94 17.39 -17.00
C PRO A 340 -12.97 16.71 -15.63
N VAL A 341 -14.09 16.06 -15.33
CA VAL A 341 -14.26 15.20 -14.15
C VAL A 341 -14.35 13.76 -14.62
N ARG A 342 -13.43 12.92 -14.14
CA ARG A 342 -13.43 11.47 -14.35
C ARG A 342 -14.01 10.78 -13.13
N ILE A 343 -15.05 9.97 -13.33
CA ILE A 343 -15.67 9.21 -12.24
C ILE A 343 -15.15 7.78 -12.30
N ILE A 344 -14.61 7.28 -11.18
CA ILE A 344 -14.16 5.90 -11.03
C ILE A 344 -15.03 5.20 -9.98
N MET A 345 -15.78 4.20 -10.41
CA MET A 345 -16.62 3.38 -9.53
C MET A 345 -15.77 2.32 -8.83
N THR A 346 -15.86 2.24 -7.50
CA THR A 346 -15.06 1.31 -6.69
C THR A 346 -15.80 0.87 -5.43
N ASP A 347 -15.31 -0.18 -4.77
CA ASP A 347 -15.78 -0.55 -3.42
C ASP A 347 -15.20 0.42 -2.38
N PRO A 348 -15.79 0.53 -1.17
CA PRO A 348 -15.21 1.32 -0.09
C PRO A 348 -13.74 1.00 0.14
N PHE A 349 -12.93 2.05 0.34
CA PHE A 349 -11.53 1.88 0.66
C PHE A 349 -11.37 1.33 2.07
N ILE A 350 -10.62 0.25 2.20
CA ILE A 350 -10.35 -0.43 3.47
C ILE A 350 -8.85 -0.54 3.70
N ALA A 351 -8.43 -0.39 4.95
CA ALA A 351 -7.16 -0.93 5.43
C ALA A 351 -7.40 -2.41 5.75
N TYR A 352 -6.60 -3.29 5.14
CA TYR A 352 -6.75 -4.74 5.20
C TYR A 352 -6.12 -5.34 6.46
#